data_AF-A0A453CGK4-F1
#
_entry.id   AF-A0A453CGK4-F1
#
_cell.length_a   1.000
_cell.length_b   1.000
_cell.length_c   1.000
_cell.angle_alpha   90.00
_cell.angle_beta   90.00
_cell.angle_gamma   90.00
#
_symmetry.space_group_name_H-M   'P 1'
#
loop_
_entity.id
_entity.type
_entity.pdbx_description
1 polymer ?
#
loop_
_entity_poly.entity_id
_entity_poly.type
_entity_poly.pdbx_seq_one_letter_code
_entity_poly.pdbx_strand_id
1 'polypeptide(L)'
;FFAEVGFPCPPLRNPSDHFLRCVNSDFDKVKATLKGSMKARIERSDDPLDKITTSEAIRKLVSAYNRSQYYYAAREKVNDIARIKGTVMDSRGSQASFLMQACTLTRRSFINMSRDFGYYWLRLLIYLLVTVCIGTIYLDVGTKYTSILARAACAAFVFGFVTFMSIGGFPSFVEEMKVFQRERLNGHYGVAAFVIANTISALPFLVLICFMSGTVCYFMVRLHPGFTHYIFFVLNLYASVTVVESLMMAIASV
;
A
#
# COMPACT_ATOMS: atom_id res chain seq x y z
N PHE A 1 -9.97 -32.40 -28.14
CA PHE A 1 -9.48 -31.09 -28.60
C PHE A 1 -7.98 -31.05 -28.93
N PHE A 2 -7.02 -30.91 -28.00
CA PHE A 2 -5.59 -30.72 -28.36
C PHE A 2 -5.01 -31.84 -29.25
N ALA A 3 -5.37 -33.10 -29.00
CA ALA A 3 -5.01 -34.23 -29.86
C ALA A 3 -5.62 -34.12 -31.27
N GLU A 4 -6.88 -33.67 -31.40
CA GLU A 4 -7.57 -33.48 -32.69
C GLU A 4 -6.93 -32.36 -33.53
N VAL A 5 -6.31 -31.36 -32.86
CA VAL A 5 -5.58 -30.26 -33.52
C VAL A 5 -4.15 -30.65 -33.92
N GLY A 6 -3.70 -31.86 -33.53
CA GLY A 6 -2.36 -32.37 -33.85
C GLY A 6 -1.33 -32.20 -32.73
N PHE A 7 -1.77 -31.89 -31.51
CA PHE A 7 -0.92 -31.74 -30.32
C PHE A 7 -1.33 -32.72 -29.21
N PRO A 8 -1.22 -34.05 -29.41
CA PRO A 8 -1.58 -35.03 -28.40
C PRO A 8 -0.67 -34.90 -27.16
N CYS A 9 -1.26 -35.05 -25.98
CA CYS A 9 -0.49 -35.06 -24.74
C CYS A 9 0.31 -36.38 -24.65
N PRO A 10 1.63 -36.34 -24.40
CA PRO A 10 2.40 -37.55 -24.17
C PRO A 10 1.89 -38.35 -22.96
N PRO A 11 1.98 -39.69 -22.99
CA PRO A 11 1.36 -40.55 -21.98
C PRO A 11 1.97 -40.42 -20.57
N LEU A 12 3.22 -39.98 -20.46
CA LEU A 12 3.94 -39.81 -19.19
C LEU A 12 4.04 -38.34 -18.75
N ARG A 13 3.31 -37.43 -19.40
CA ARG A 13 3.37 -35.99 -19.13
C ARG A 13 2.09 -35.51 -18.46
N ASN A 14 2.24 -34.59 -17.50
CA ASN A 14 1.11 -33.90 -16.92
C ASN A 14 0.36 -33.08 -18.00
N PRO A 15 -0.95 -33.32 -18.23
CA PRO A 15 -1.73 -32.57 -19.22
C PRO A 15 -1.68 -31.05 -19.04
N SER A 16 -1.67 -30.55 -17.80
CA SER A 16 -1.60 -29.11 -17.54
C SER A 16 -0.28 -28.49 -18.01
N ASP A 17 0.83 -29.19 -17.80
CA ASP A 17 2.16 -28.77 -18.30
C ASP A 17 2.19 -28.78 -19.84
N HIS A 18 1.62 -29.82 -20.44
CA HIS A 18 1.50 -29.93 -21.90
C HIS A 18 0.68 -28.77 -22.49
N PHE A 19 -0.45 -28.41 -21.88
CA PHE A 19 -1.27 -27.29 -22.36
C PHE A 19 -0.56 -25.95 -22.22
N LEU A 20 0.12 -25.69 -21.10
CA LEU A 20 0.91 -24.48 -20.91
C LEU A 20 2.02 -24.36 -21.95
N ARG A 21 2.71 -25.46 -22.26
CA ARG A 21 3.72 -25.50 -23.32
C ARG A 21 3.14 -25.15 -24.70
N CYS A 22 1.89 -25.53 -24.97
CA CYS A 22 1.23 -25.25 -26.25
C CYS A 22 0.83 -23.78 -26.45
N VAL A 23 0.74 -22.98 -25.37
CA VAL A 23 0.19 -21.62 -25.43
C VAL A 23 1.12 -20.53 -24.89
N ASN A 24 2.24 -20.88 -24.25
CA ASN A 24 3.16 -19.93 -23.66
C ASN A 24 4.44 -19.76 -24.49
N SER A 25 4.60 -18.59 -25.12
CA SER A 25 5.74 -18.27 -25.98
C SER A 25 7.08 -18.17 -25.27
N ASP A 26 7.13 -18.03 -23.93
CA ASP A 26 8.40 -17.99 -23.21
C ASP A 26 9.18 -19.31 -23.30
N PHE A 27 8.50 -20.43 -23.56
CA PHE A 27 9.15 -21.72 -23.81
C PHE A 27 9.93 -21.77 -25.13
N ASP A 28 9.63 -20.90 -26.11
CA ASP A 28 10.40 -20.81 -27.35
C ASP A 28 11.83 -20.30 -27.09
N LYS A 29 12.01 -19.39 -26.11
CA LYS A 29 13.33 -18.90 -25.67
C LYS A 29 14.14 -20.01 -25.02
N VAL A 30 13.51 -20.77 -24.11
CA VAL A 30 14.12 -21.91 -23.42
C VAL A 30 14.57 -22.97 -24.42
N LYS A 31 13.73 -23.27 -25.42
CA LYS A 31 14.03 -24.20 -26.53
C LYS A 31 15.21 -23.72 -27.37
N ALA A 32 15.29 -22.44 -27.70
CA ALA A 32 16.41 -21.86 -28.45
C ALA A 32 17.73 -21.94 -27.68
N THR A 33 17.72 -21.64 -26.36
CA THR A 33 18.89 -21.75 -25.49
C THR A 33 19.36 -23.21 -25.33
N LEU A 34 18.43 -24.15 -25.14
CA LEU A 34 18.74 -25.58 -25.08
C LEU A 34 19.35 -26.10 -26.38
N LYS A 35 18.82 -25.66 -27.54
CA LYS A 35 19.35 -26.00 -28.86
C LYS A 35 20.76 -25.44 -29.09
N GLY A 36 21.05 -24.23 -28.59
CA GLY A 36 22.38 -23.62 -28.66
C GLY A 36 23.43 -24.28 -27.75
N SER A 37 23.00 -24.91 -26.65
CA SER A 37 23.90 -25.51 -25.65
C SER A 37 24.47 -26.90 -26.00
N MET A 38 24.33 -27.39 -27.24
CA MET A 38 24.75 -28.73 -27.69
C MET A 38 24.19 -29.94 -26.88
N LYS A 39 23.31 -29.72 -25.91
CA LYS A 39 22.56 -30.77 -25.19
C LYS A 39 21.52 -31.47 -26.09
N ALA A 40 21.29 -30.96 -27.29
CA ALA A 40 20.33 -31.44 -28.29
C ALA A 40 20.63 -32.85 -28.87
N ARG A 41 21.76 -33.48 -28.51
CA ARG A 41 22.06 -34.86 -28.99
C ARG A 41 21.29 -35.94 -28.23
N ILE A 42 20.64 -35.63 -27.10
CA ILE A 42 20.10 -36.64 -26.19
C ILE A 42 18.59 -36.88 -26.33
N GLU A 43 17.79 -35.98 -26.89
CA GLU A 43 16.34 -36.22 -27.03
C GLU A 43 15.85 -35.86 -28.43
N ARG A 44 15.80 -36.86 -29.33
CA ARG A 44 14.85 -36.83 -30.45
C ARG A 44 13.45 -36.99 -29.86
N SER A 45 12.92 -35.90 -29.32
CA SER A 45 11.52 -35.80 -28.94
C SER A 45 10.69 -35.73 -30.23
N ASP A 46 9.86 -36.73 -30.48
CA ASP A 46 8.91 -36.75 -31.61
C ASP A 46 7.71 -35.81 -31.39
N ASP A 47 7.74 -35.01 -30.32
CA ASP A 47 6.69 -34.09 -29.95
C ASP A 47 6.44 -33.07 -31.09
N PRO A 48 5.23 -33.00 -31.67
CA PRO A 48 4.90 -32.05 -32.73
C PRO A 48 5.13 -30.60 -32.31
N LEU A 49 5.11 -30.31 -31.01
CA LEU A 49 5.40 -28.99 -30.46
C LEU A 49 6.89 -28.59 -30.57
N ASP A 50 7.78 -29.56 -30.74
CA ASP A 50 9.20 -29.30 -30.99
C ASP A 50 9.49 -28.89 -32.44
N LYS A 51 8.54 -29.11 -33.35
CA LYS A 51 8.69 -28.83 -34.80
C LYS A 51 8.13 -27.48 -35.23
N ILE A 52 7.32 -26.84 -34.40
CA ILE A 52 6.70 -25.54 -34.69
C ILE A 52 7.05 -24.50 -33.61
N THR A 53 6.73 -23.24 -33.89
CA THR A 53 6.78 -22.17 -32.88
C THR A 53 5.48 -22.16 -32.07
N THR A 54 5.56 -21.69 -30.83
CA THR A 54 4.37 -21.62 -29.96
C THR A 54 3.31 -20.67 -30.54
N SER A 55 3.72 -19.61 -31.25
CA SER A 55 2.79 -18.71 -31.96
C SER A 55 2.04 -19.37 -33.12
N GLU A 56 2.63 -20.35 -33.80
CA GLU A 56 1.92 -21.15 -34.80
C GLU A 56 0.97 -22.16 -34.15
N ALA A 57 1.38 -22.77 -33.03
CA ALA A 57 0.54 -23.66 -32.24
C ALA A 57 -0.73 -22.92 -31.75
N ILE A 58 -0.57 -21.71 -31.20
CA ILE A 58 -1.67 -20.85 -30.76
C ILE A 58 -2.63 -20.55 -31.93
N ARG A 59 -2.12 -20.19 -33.12
CA ARG A 59 -2.96 -19.90 -34.30
C ARG A 59 -3.79 -21.12 -34.73
N LYS A 60 -3.17 -22.31 -34.75
CA LYS A 60 -3.88 -23.57 -35.05
C LYS A 60 -4.93 -23.88 -33.99
N LEU A 61 -4.62 -23.73 -32.71
CA LEU A 61 -5.54 -23.95 -31.60
C LEU A 61 -6.74 -22.97 -31.62
N VAL A 62 -6.49 -21.67 -31.85
CA VAL A 62 -7.56 -20.66 -31.92
C VAL A 62 -8.48 -20.90 -33.12
N SER A 63 -7.91 -21.18 -34.30
CA SER A 63 -8.71 -21.46 -35.50
C SER A 63 -9.55 -22.74 -35.37
N ALA A 64 -9.00 -23.80 -34.79
CA ALA A 64 -9.74 -25.01 -34.48
C ALA A 64 -10.82 -24.79 -33.41
N TYR A 65 -10.52 -23.99 -32.38
CA TYR A 65 -11.48 -23.66 -31.33
C TYR A 65 -12.70 -22.94 -31.90
N ASN A 66 -12.50 -21.92 -32.73
CA ASN A 66 -13.60 -21.15 -33.36
C ASN A 66 -14.54 -22.00 -34.23
N ARG A 67 -14.08 -23.15 -34.72
CA ARG A 67 -14.89 -24.11 -35.52
C ARG A 67 -15.41 -25.29 -34.69
N SER A 68 -14.99 -25.40 -33.44
CA SER A 68 -15.32 -26.53 -32.58
C SER A 68 -16.69 -26.38 -31.92
N GLN A 69 -17.30 -27.51 -31.56
CA GLN A 69 -18.53 -27.52 -30.77
C GLN A 69 -18.35 -26.82 -29.40
N TYR A 70 -17.14 -26.83 -28.83
CA TYR A 70 -16.82 -26.15 -27.58
C TYR A 70 -17.05 -24.63 -27.65
N TYR A 71 -16.71 -23.99 -28.77
CA TYR A 71 -16.95 -22.56 -28.97
C TYR A 71 -18.44 -22.24 -29.01
N TYR A 72 -19.23 -23.02 -29.77
CA TYR A 72 -20.68 -22.82 -29.84
C TYR A 72 -21.34 -23.04 -28.49
N ALA A 73 -20.99 -24.10 -27.76
CA ALA A 73 -21.52 -24.38 -26.42
C ALA A 73 -21.15 -23.29 -25.40
N ALA A 74 -19.91 -22.76 -25.45
CA ALA A 74 -19.50 -21.65 -24.58
C ALA A 74 -20.28 -20.36 -24.92
N ARG A 75 -20.48 -20.07 -26.21
CA ARG A 75 -21.20 -18.88 -26.66
C ARG A 75 -22.68 -18.94 -26.34
N GLU A 76 -23.29 -20.12 -26.44
CA GLU A 76 -24.67 -20.37 -26.00
C GLU A 76 -24.81 -20.09 -24.49
N LYS A 77 -23.94 -20.66 -23.65
CA LYS A 77 -23.93 -20.37 -22.21
C LYS A 77 -23.76 -18.89 -21.88
N VAL A 78 -22.89 -18.18 -22.60
CA VAL A 78 -22.70 -16.73 -22.42
C VAL A 78 -23.97 -15.97 -22.78
N ASN A 79 -24.65 -16.34 -23.87
CA ASN A 79 -25.92 -15.74 -24.26
C ASN A 79 -27.04 -16.01 -23.24
N ASP A 80 -27.09 -17.23 -22.68
CA ASP A 80 -28.04 -17.58 -21.64
C ASP A 80 -27.82 -16.76 -20.37
N ILE A 81 -26.56 -16.65 -19.93
CA ILE A 81 -26.17 -15.80 -18.78
C ILE A 81 -26.48 -14.33 -19.05
N ALA A 82 -26.29 -13.83 -20.28
CA ALA A 82 -26.60 -12.45 -20.64
C ALA A 82 -28.11 -12.17 -20.68
N ARG A 83 -28.93 -13.18 -21.03
CA ARG A 83 -30.40 -13.09 -21.02
C ARG A 83 -30.98 -13.15 -19.62
N ILE A 84 -30.32 -13.86 -18.71
CA ILE A 84 -30.56 -13.73 -17.28
C ILE A 84 -30.09 -12.31 -16.91
N LYS A 85 -30.99 -11.34 -16.99
CA LYS A 85 -30.87 -10.09 -16.23
C LYS A 85 -30.83 -10.51 -14.77
N GLY A 86 -29.65 -10.91 -14.29
CA GLY A 86 -29.40 -10.98 -12.87
C GLY A 86 -29.89 -9.67 -12.31
N THR A 87 -30.63 -9.71 -11.20
CA THR A 87 -30.66 -8.58 -10.29
C THR A 87 -29.22 -8.09 -10.25
N VAL A 88 -28.98 -6.86 -10.73
CA VAL A 88 -27.68 -6.21 -10.55
C VAL A 88 -27.42 -6.45 -9.06
N MET A 89 -26.48 -7.34 -8.74
CA MET A 89 -26.00 -7.43 -7.38
C MET A 89 -25.35 -6.08 -7.25
N ASP A 90 -26.15 -5.16 -6.76
CA ASP A 90 -25.74 -3.87 -6.31
C ASP A 90 -24.56 -4.23 -5.42
N SER A 91 -23.36 -3.91 -5.89
CA SER A 91 -22.12 -4.18 -5.17
C SER A 91 -22.14 -3.22 -3.99
N ARG A 92 -23.12 -3.40 -3.09
CA ARG A 92 -23.29 -2.69 -1.84
C ARG A 92 -22.22 -3.25 -0.96
N GLY A 93 -20.99 -2.79 -1.21
CA GLY A 93 -19.73 -3.36 -0.74
C GLY A 93 -19.88 -4.22 0.52
N SER A 94 -19.62 -3.64 1.67
CA SER A 94 -19.72 -4.37 2.93
C SER A 94 -21.11 -4.26 3.53
N GLN A 95 -21.64 -5.41 3.98
CA GLN A 95 -22.91 -5.54 4.68
C GLN A 95 -22.90 -4.88 6.07
N ALA A 96 -21.72 -4.48 6.57
CA ALA A 96 -21.57 -3.84 7.87
C ALA A 96 -21.90 -2.34 7.81
N SER A 97 -22.50 -1.81 8.88
CA SER A 97 -22.70 -0.36 9.06
C SER A 97 -21.37 0.39 9.00
N PHE A 98 -21.40 1.63 8.48
CA PHE A 98 -20.25 2.52 8.40
C PHE A 98 -19.49 2.66 9.72
N LEU A 99 -20.21 2.77 10.84
CA LEU A 99 -19.60 2.88 12.17
C LEU A 99 -18.90 1.58 12.61
N MET A 100 -19.47 0.43 12.25
CA MET A 100 -18.86 -0.87 12.54
C MET A 100 -17.58 -1.06 11.73
N GLN A 101 -17.60 -0.66 10.45
CA GLN A 101 -16.41 -0.64 9.59
C GLN A 101 -15.33 0.27 10.19
N ALA A 102 -15.68 1.51 10.51
CA ALA A 102 -14.75 2.50 11.06
C ALA A 102 -14.17 2.05 12.41
N CYS A 103 -15.00 1.59 13.35
CA CYS A 103 -14.54 1.14 14.67
C CYS A 103 -13.60 -0.09 14.57
N THR A 104 -13.94 -1.05 13.71
CA THR A 104 -13.11 -2.25 13.49
C THR A 104 -11.77 -1.86 12.85
N LEU A 105 -11.80 -0.98 11.85
CA LEU A 105 -10.57 -0.44 11.24
C LEU A 105 -9.73 0.33 12.25
N THR A 106 -10.34 1.20 13.07
CA THR A 106 -9.61 1.97 14.09
C THR A 106 -8.93 1.03 15.06
N ARG A 107 -9.62 -0.01 15.54
CA ARG A 107 -9.03 -0.99 16.46
C ARG A 107 -7.86 -1.72 15.80
N ARG A 108 -8.01 -2.15 14.54
CA ARG A 108 -6.94 -2.82 13.79
C ARG A 108 -5.75 -1.88 13.57
N SER A 109 -6.00 -0.68 13.06
CA SER A 109 -4.98 0.34 12.80
C SER A 109 -4.27 0.75 14.08
N PHE A 110 -4.99 0.93 15.19
CA PHE A 110 -4.39 1.23 16.50
C PHE A 110 -3.46 0.11 16.99
N ILE A 111 -3.88 -1.16 16.88
CA ILE A 111 -3.01 -2.30 17.22
C ILE A 111 -1.78 -2.32 16.31
N ASN A 112 -1.96 -2.12 15.01
CA ASN A 112 -0.87 -2.07 14.05
C ASN A 112 0.15 -0.97 14.41
N MET A 113 -0.33 0.25 14.62
CA MET A 113 0.46 1.42 15.01
C MET A 113 1.17 1.23 16.35
N SER A 114 0.53 0.60 17.34
CA SER A 114 1.13 0.36 18.65
C SER A 114 2.25 -0.68 18.63
N ARG A 115 2.15 -1.69 17.74
CA ARG A 115 3.10 -2.80 17.61
C ARG A 115 4.26 -2.45 16.70
N ASP A 116 4.07 -1.48 15.80
CA ASP A 116 5.14 -0.94 14.99
C ASP A 116 6.04 0.01 15.81
N PHE A 117 6.98 -0.61 16.53
CA PHE A 117 7.93 0.09 17.38
C PHE A 117 8.82 1.06 16.60
N GLY A 118 9.19 0.70 15.37
CA GLY A 118 10.04 1.54 14.53
C GLY A 118 9.34 2.82 14.10
N TYR A 119 8.02 2.78 13.89
CA TYR A 119 7.31 3.90 13.32
C TYR A 119 7.00 5.03 14.32
N TYR A 120 6.37 4.73 15.47
CA TYR A 120 5.97 5.76 16.43
C TYR A 120 6.94 5.93 17.59
N TRP A 121 7.53 4.85 18.11
CA TRP A 121 8.40 4.95 19.30
C TRP A 121 9.79 5.49 18.96
N LEU A 122 10.40 5.02 17.87
CA LEU A 122 11.66 5.61 17.40
C LEU A 122 11.46 7.08 16.99
N ARG A 123 10.35 7.39 16.34
CA ARG A 123 9.97 8.76 15.98
C ARG A 123 9.82 9.64 17.22
N LEU A 124 9.10 9.18 18.24
CA LEU A 124 9.00 9.87 19.54
C LEU A 124 10.38 10.14 20.15
N LEU A 125 11.27 9.16 20.17
CA LEU A 125 12.63 9.30 20.69
C LEU A 125 13.41 10.38 19.93
N ILE A 126 13.41 10.33 18.60
CA ILE A 126 14.14 11.29 17.77
C ILE A 126 13.57 12.71 17.97
N TYR A 127 12.25 12.86 18.06
CA TYR A 127 11.61 14.14 18.29
C TYR A 127 11.99 14.73 19.64
N LEU A 128 12.03 13.90 20.68
CA LEU A 128 12.49 14.31 22.00
C LEU A 128 13.96 14.75 21.96
N LEU A 129 14.85 13.97 21.34
CA LEU A 129 16.27 14.31 21.23
C LEU A 129 16.49 15.64 20.50
N VAL A 130 15.84 15.83 19.35
CA VAL A 130 15.95 17.07 18.57
C VAL A 130 15.40 18.25 19.36
N THR A 131 14.26 18.07 20.04
CA THR A 131 13.65 19.15 20.83
C THR A 131 14.50 19.52 22.05
N VAL A 132 15.15 18.54 22.69
CA VAL A 132 16.13 18.78 23.75
C VAL A 132 17.32 19.55 23.21
N CYS A 133 17.88 19.16 22.05
CA CYS A 133 19.00 19.88 21.43
C CYS A 133 18.65 21.32 21.07
N ILE A 134 17.45 21.58 20.56
CA ILE A 134 17.00 22.96 20.29
C ILE A 134 16.80 23.71 21.62
N GLY A 135 16.20 23.05 22.61
CA GLY A 135 15.97 23.60 23.94
C GLY A 135 17.27 23.96 24.68
N THR A 136 18.35 23.22 24.48
CA THR A 136 19.67 23.56 25.06
C THR A 136 20.32 24.75 24.36
N ILE A 137 20.18 24.88 23.03
CA ILE A 137 20.71 26.03 22.27
C ILE A 137 20.02 27.32 22.71
N TYR A 138 18.70 27.27 22.91
CA TYR A 138 17.88 28.41 23.32
C TYR A 138 17.53 28.36 24.82
N LEU A 139 18.46 27.87 25.65
CA LEU A 139 18.25 27.81 27.09
C LEU A 139 18.16 29.23 27.67
N ASP A 140 17.08 29.51 28.40
CA ASP A 140 16.84 30.77 29.11
C ASP A 140 17.14 32.04 28.28
N VAL A 141 16.40 32.21 27.19
CA VAL A 141 16.57 33.29 26.20
C VAL A 141 16.52 34.71 26.81
N GLY A 142 16.07 34.88 28.06
CA GLY A 142 16.02 36.18 28.74
C GLY A 142 14.98 37.14 28.15
N THR A 143 15.05 38.42 28.53
CA THR A 143 14.03 39.46 28.23
C THR A 143 14.57 40.67 27.44
N LYS A 144 15.75 40.56 26.83
CA LYS A 144 16.36 41.65 26.05
C LYS A 144 15.68 41.79 24.68
N TYR A 145 15.89 42.91 23.97
CA TYR A 145 15.37 43.09 22.61
C TYR A 145 15.84 42.01 21.62
N THR A 146 17.07 41.51 21.78
CA THR A 146 17.61 40.38 21.01
C THR A 146 16.90 39.06 21.32
N SER A 147 16.30 38.93 22.51
CA SER A 147 15.56 37.75 22.95
C SER A 147 14.26 37.54 22.17
N ILE A 148 13.67 38.60 21.60
CA ILE A 148 12.45 38.50 20.79
C ILE A 148 12.73 37.69 19.52
N LEU A 149 13.82 38.03 18.81
CA LEU A 149 14.24 37.31 17.60
C LEU A 149 14.61 35.86 17.93
N ALA A 150 15.33 35.63 19.04
CA ALA A 150 15.70 34.29 19.47
C ALA A 150 14.49 33.41 19.80
N ARG A 151 13.44 33.95 20.43
CA ARG A 151 12.17 33.22 20.68
C ARG A 151 11.45 32.87 19.39
N ALA A 152 11.37 33.81 18.45
CA ALA A 152 10.77 33.56 17.14
C ALA A 152 11.54 32.49 16.36
N ALA A 153 12.88 32.56 16.37
CA ALA A 153 13.73 31.55 15.74
C ALA A 153 13.56 30.18 16.40
N CYS A 154 13.54 30.10 17.73
CA CYS A 154 13.33 28.85 18.45
C CYS A 154 11.96 28.23 18.10
N ALA A 155 10.89 29.03 18.09
CA ALA A 155 9.57 28.55 17.70
C ALA A 155 9.55 28.06 16.26
N ALA A 156 10.15 28.80 15.32
CA ALA A 156 10.25 28.40 13.93
C ALA A 156 11.03 27.08 13.76
N PHE A 157 12.14 26.90 14.49
CA PHE A 157 12.91 25.66 14.44
C PHE A 157 12.12 24.49 15.01
N VAL A 158 11.48 24.63 16.17
CA VAL A 158 10.71 23.54 16.77
C VAL A 158 9.54 23.13 15.89
N PHE A 159 8.73 24.09 15.44
CA PHE A 159 7.61 23.81 14.54
C PHE A 159 8.11 23.23 13.21
N GLY A 160 9.13 23.82 12.61
CA GLY A 160 9.71 23.39 11.33
C GLY A 160 10.31 21.99 11.40
N PHE A 161 11.10 21.68 12.42
CA PHE A 161 11.69 20.35 12.57
C PHE A 161 10.65 19.28 12.89
N VAL A 162 9.72 19.54 13.82
CA VAL A 162 8.68 18.58 14.20
C VAL A 162 7.74 18.28 13.03
N THR A 163 7.40 19.30 12.21
CA THR A 163 6.60 19.11 10.99
C THR A 163 7.40 18.41 9.89
N PHE A 164 8.63 18.80 9.61
CA PHE A 164 9.47 18.16 8.58
C PHE A 164 9.75 16.69 8.90
N MET A 165 10.08 16.37 10.16
CA MET A 165 10.31 15.00 10.60
C MET A 165 9.06 14.14 10.48
N SER A 166 7.87 14.75 10.36
CA SER A 166 6.63 13.99 10.19
C SER A 166 6.57 13.26 8.86
N ILE A 167 7.31 13.76 7.86
CA ILE A 167 7.51 13.12 6.56
C ILE A 167 8.16 11.75 6.69
N GLY A 168 8.94 11.51 7.74
CA GLY A 168 9.51 10.19 8.06
C GLY A 168 8.45 9.10 8.21
N GLY A 169 7.18 9.49 8.40
CA GLY A 169 6.05 8.58 8.46
C GLY A 169 5.61 7.97 7.11
N PHE A 170 6.10 8.51 5.99
CA PHE A 170 5.59 8.20 4.66
C PHE A 170 5.64 6.72 4.24
N PRO A 171 6.75 5.98 4.45
CA PRO A 171 6.86 4.60 3.98
C PRO A 171 5.81 3.66 4.59
N SER A 172 5.53 3.80 5.89
CA SER A 172 4.52 2.98 6.56
C SER A 172 3.11 3.28 6.05
N PHE A 173 2.79 4.54 5.73
CA PHE A 173 1.53 4.88 5.09
C PHE A 173 1.38 4.27 3.70
N VAL A 174 2.46 4.24 2.90
CA VAL A 174 2.45 3.59 1.58
C VAL A 174 2.17 2.09 1.71
N GLU A 175 2.69 1.45 2.76
CA GLU A 175 2.43 0.04 3.02
C GLU A 175 0.96 -0.21 3.40
N GLU A 176 0.38 0.65 4.25
CA GLU A 176 -1.05 0.59 4.59
C GLU A 176 -1.94 0.85 3.37
N MET A 177 -1.56 1.79 2.49
CA MET A 177 -2.28 2.10 1.26
C MET A 177 -2.34 0.91 0.30
N LYS A 178 -1.29 0.10 0.21
CA LYS A 178 -1.29 -1.14 -0.61
C LYS A 178 -2.33 -2.14 -0.10
N VAL A 179 -2.44 -2.28 1.22
CA VAL A 179 -3.44 -3.16 1.85
C VAL A 179 -4.84 -2.61 1.62
N PHE A 180 -5.03 -1.31 1.79
CA PHE A 180 -6.28 -0.61 1.52
C PHE A 180 -6.79 -0.83 0.10
N GLN A 181 -5.93 -0.67 -0.91
CA GLN A 181 -6.31 -0.87 -2.32
C GLN A 181 -6.86 -2.28 -2.55
N ARG A 182 -6.20 -3.30 -1.98
CA ARG A 182 -6.64 -4.70 -2.09
C ARG A 182 -7.98 -4.94 -1.38
N GLU A 183 -8.15 -4.42 -0.17
CA GLU A 183 -9.38 -4.59 0.62
C GLU A 183 -10.58 -3.84 0.00
N ARG A 184 -10.30 -2.70 -0.64
CA ARG A 184 -11.31 -1.93 -1.38
C ARG A 184 -11.75 -2.63 -2.66
N LEU A 185 -10.83 -3.22 -3.42
CA LEU A 185 -11.16 -4.04 -4.60
C LEU A 185 -12.02 -5.25 -4.22
N ASN A 186 -11.84 -5.78 -3.01
CA ASN A 186 -12.65 -6.85 -2.45
C ASN A 186 -13.95 -6.36 -1.78
N GLY A 187 -14.29 -5.07 -1.86
CA GLY A 187 -15.56 -4.52 -1.34
C GLY A 187 -15.68 -4.43 0.19
N HIS A 188 -14.58 -4.49 0.95
CA HIS A 188 -14.66 -4.60 2.43
C HIS A 188 -15.06 -3.30 3.15
N TYR A 189 -14.67 -2.13 2.64
CA TYR A 189 -15.04 -0.83 3.22
C TYR A 189 -14.80 0.34 2.25
N GLY A 190 -15.40 1.48 2.59
CA GLY A 190 -15.30 2.74 1.84
C GLY A 190 -14.08 3.60 2.20
N VAL A 191 -13.73 4.55 1.32
CA VAL A 191 -12.62 5.49 1.54
C VAL A 191 -12.83 6.34 2.80
N ALA A 192 -14.06 6.84 3.01
CA ALA A 192 -14.37 7.67 4.18
C ALA A 192 -14.18 6.92 5.50
N ALA A 193 -14.55 5.63 5.56
CA ALA A 193 -14.37 4.82 6.76
C ALA A 193 -12.88 4.63 7.07
N PHE A 194 -12.05 4.44 6.02
CA PHE A 194 -10.60 4.31 6.15
C PHE A 194 -9.95 5.60 6.67
N VAL A 195 -10.23 6.75 6.04
CA VAL A 195 -9.63 8.04 6.42
C VAL A 195 -9.97 8.41 7.87
N ILE A 196 -11.25 8.27 8.26
CA ILE A 196 -11.68 8.54 9.64
C ILE A 196 -11.01 7.57 10.60
N ALA A 197 -11.00 6.28 10.28
CA ALA A 197 -10.46 5.28 11.17
C ALA A 197 -8.95 5.46 11.40
N ASN A 198 -8.21 5.76 10.33
CA ASN A 198 -6.77 6.02 10.37
C ASN A 198 -6.43 7.32 11.10
N THR A 199 -7.23 8.37 10.89
CA THR A 199 -7.05 9.63 11.62
C THR A 199 -7.21 9.38 13.12
N ILE A 200 -8.30 8.72 13.53
CA ILE A 200 -8.60 8.44 14.94
C ILE A 200 -7.54 7.55 15.59
N SER A 201 -7.03 6.53 14.88
CA SER A 201 -5.98 5.66 15.41
C SER A 201 -4.64 6.38 15.59
N ALA A 202 -4.31 7.35 14.72
CA ALA A 202 -3.08 8.14 14.81
C ALA A 202 -3.12 9.22 15.90
N LEU A 203 -4.30 9.79 16.21
CA LEU A 203 -4.49 10.86 17.21
C LEU A 203 -3.68 10.67 18.52
N PRO A 204 -3.81 9.55 19.27
CA PRO A 204 -3.14 9.41 20.57
C PRO A 204 -1.61 9.47 20.46
N PHE A 205 -1.03 8.93 19.38
CA PHE A 205 0.41 8.94 19.17
C PHE A 205 0.92 10.35 18.80
N LEU A 206 0.19 11.07 17.95
CA LEU A 206 0.54 12.44 17.57
C LEU A 206 0.41 13.40 18.77
N VAL A 207 -0.65 13.26 19.57
CA VAL A 207 -0.82 14.04 20.80
C VAL A 207 0.32 13.75 21.77
N LEU A 208 0.71 12.48 21.95
CA LEU A 208 1.83 12.12 22.83
C LEU A 208 3.14 12.77 22.37
N ILE A 209 3.47 12.70 21.08
CA ILE A 209 4.68 13.31 20.51
C ILE A 209 4.68 14.83 20.71
N CYS A 210 3.57 15.51 20.39
CA CYS A 210 3.45 16.96 20.51
C CYS A 210 3.45 17.42 21.96
N PHE A 211 2.80 16.68 22.86
CA PHE A 211 2.80 16.97 24.29
C PHE A 211 4.20 16.85 24.87
N MET A 212 4.90 15.73 24.61
CA MET A 212 6.24 15.50 25.17
C MET A 212 7.27 16.49 24.62
N SER A 213 7.34 16.68 23.30
CA SER A 213 8.25 17.65 22.68
C SER A 213 7.88 19.10 23.06
N GLY A 214 6.60 19.45 23.01
CA GLY A 214 6.11 20.77 23.40
C GLY A 214 6.42 21.11 24.86
N THR A 215 6.23 20.16 25.79
CA THR A 215 6.58 20.31 27.21
C THR A 215 8.06 20.62 27.38
N VAL A 216 8.94 19.79 26.81
CA VAL A 216 10.39 19.95 26.92
C VAL A 216 10.83 21.32 26.39
N CYS A 217 10.38 21.69 25.18
CA CYS A 217 10.71 22.98 24.60
C CYS A 217 10.22 24.14 25.47
N TYR A 218 8.97 24.09 25.93
CA TYR A 218 8.35 25.20 26.65
C TYR A 218 9.06 25.53 27.95
N PHE A 219 9.42 24.49 28.71
CA PHE A 219 10.11 24.64 29.99
C PHE A 219 11.60 24.97 29.84
N MET A 220 12.31 24.40 28.86
CA MET A 220 13.74 24.71 28.66
C MET A 220 13.98 26.14 28.19
N VAL A 221 13.13 26.65 27.29
CA VAL A 221 13.25 28.01 26.72
C VAL A 221 12.70 29.07 27.68
N ARG A 222 11.94 28.66 28.71
CA ARG A 222 11.18 29.55 29.61
C ARG A 222 10.29 30.51 28.82
N LEU A 223 9.41 29.93 28.01
CA LEU A 223 8.35 30.68 27.35
C LEU A 223 7.38 31.29 28.38
N HIS A 224 6.45 32.12 27.90
CA HIS A 224 5.58 32.94 28.76
C HIS A 224 4.93 32.12 29.89
N PRO A 225 5.03 32.51 31.17
CA PRO A 225 4.40 31.74 32.24
C PRO A 225 2.87 31.73 32.09
N GLY A 226 2.24 30.60 32.36
CA GLY A 226 0.78 30.46 32.34
C GLY A 226 0.30 29.20 31.62
N PHE A 227 -0.63 28.48 32.26
CA PHE A 227 -1.15 27.21 31.75
C PHE A 227 -1.87 27.37 30.41
N THR A 228 -2.61 28.46 30.22
CA THR A 228 -3.33 28.75 28.97
C THR A 228 -2.37 28.90 27.78
N HIS A 229 -1.25 29.61 27.97
CA HIS A 229 -0.25 29.81 26.92
C HIS A 229 0.49 28.51 26.60
N TYR A 230 0.76 27.69 27.61
CA TYR A 230 1.35 26.36 27.44
C TYR A 230 0.45 25.44 26.61
N ILE A 231 -0.83 25.30 26.99
CA ILE A 231 -1.78 24.47 26.23
C ILE A 231 -1.97 25.01 24.81
N PHE A 232 -2.05 26.33 24.65
CA PHE A 232 -2.12 26.94 23.32
C PHE A 232 -0.89 26.58 22.46
N PHE A 233 0.31 26.61 23.03
CA PHE A 233 1.54 26.21 22.32
C PHE A 233 1.49 24.74 21.88
N VAL A 234 1.13 23.83 22.78
CA VAL A 234 1.02 22.39 22.47
C VAL A 234 -0.06 22.13 21.42
N LEU A 235 -1.22 22.79 21.51
CA LEU A 235 -2.29 22.65 20.53
C LEU A 235 -1.90 23.18 19.15
N ASN A 236 -1.16 24.29 19.07
CA ASN A 236 -0.64 24.78 17.79
C ASN A 236 0.38 23.81 17.19
N LEU A 237 1.28 23.27 18.01
CA LEU A 237 2.25 22.27 17.55
C LEU A 237 1.52 21.04 17.02
N TYR A 238 0.54 20.54 17.78
CA TYR A 238 -0.32 19.44 17.36
C TYR A 238 -1.07 19.73 16.04
N ALA A 239 -1.70 20.90 15.92
CA ALA A 239 -2.39 21.30 14.69
C ALA A 239 -1.44 21.27 13.48
N SER A 240 -0.24 21.83 13.60
CA SER A 240 0.75 21.82 12.52
C SER A 240 1.17 20.41 12.09
N VAL A 241 1.38 19.49 13.03
CA VAL A 241 1.71 18.09 12.74
C VAL A 241 0.55 17.39 12.05
N THR A 242 -0.68 17.57 12.54
CA THR A 242 -1.86 16.93 11.93
C THR A 242 -2.13 17.39 10.49
N VAL A 243 -1.82 18.65 10.16
CA VAL A 243 -1.91 19.17 8.80
C VAL A 243 -0.92 18.46 7.88
N VAL A 244 0.33 18.28 8.32
CA VAL A 244 1.36 17.57 7.53
C VAL A 244 1.00 16.10 7.35
N GLU A 245 0.55 15.43 8.40
CA GLU A 245 0.07 14.04 8.34
C GLU A 245 -1.10 13.89 7.35
N SER A 246 -2.06 14.83 7.37
CA SER A 246 -3.18 14.85 6.42
C SER A 246 -2.72 15.07 4.98
N LEU A 247 -1.75 15.97 4.78
CA LEU A 247 -1.14 16.22 3.47
C LEU A 247 -0.40 14.97 2.96
N MET A 248 0.32 14.27 3.83
CA MET A 248 1.02 13.03 3.47
C MET A 248 0.05 11.93 3.06
N MET A 249 -1.08 11.77 3.76
CA MET A 249 -2.14 10.84 3.35
C MET A 249 -2.69 11.18 1.97
N ALA A 250 -2.89 12.47 1.67
CA ALA A 250 -3.35 12.91 0.36
C ALA A 250 -2.32 12.57 -0.73
N ILE A 251 -1.03 12.82 -0.48
CA ILE A 251 0.05 12.51 -1.43
C ILE A 251 0.18 10.99 -1.64
N ALA A 252 0.13 10.19 -0.58
CA ALA A 252 0.23 8.73 -0.65
C ALA A 252 -0.96 8.07 -1.37
N SER A 253 -2.07 8.79 -1.54
CA SER A 253 -3.26 8.29 -2.24
C SER A 253 -3.19 8.41 -3.76
N VAL A 254 -2.24 9.21 -4.28
CA VAL A 254 -1.98 9.41 -5.72
C VAL A 254 -0.99 8.36 -6.22
#